data_AF-A0A7C5GF65-F1
#
_entry.id   AF-A0A7C5GF65-F1
#
_cell.length_a   1.000
_cell.length_b   1.000
_cell.length_c   1.000
_cell.angle_alpha   90.00
_cell.angle_beta   90.00
_cell.angle_gamma   90.00
#
_symmetry.space_group_name_H-M   'P 1'
#
loop_
_entity.id
_entity.type
_entity.pdbx_description
1 polymer ?
#
loop_
_entity_poly.entity_id
_entity_poly.type
_entity_poly.pdbx_seq_one_letter_code
_entity_poly.pdbx_strand_id
1 'polypeptide(L)'
;KALKLYPAGATTNSQSGVKDIEKTYPVIERMSEIGLPLLVHGEVTDPDVDIFDREAIFIEKVLHPLRQRFPALKVVMEHVTTSHGVDYVRGATGHLGATITTHHLIINRNTMLVGGIRPHYYCLPIAKRESHRLALVEAATSGDGQFFLGTDSAPHLDRAKETACGCAGVFSAPNTMSCLAQVFENQNALERLEGFTSLNGAKFYGMAPNKTRIRLKRQSTPIMQDDKLETPDGPLTIFDPGFELFWHVEQDAS
;
A
#
# COMPACT_ATOMS: atom_id res chain seq x y z
N LYS A 1 2.39 13.46 11.85
CA LYS A 1 1.54 12.73 12.82
C LYS A 1 0.21 12.45 12.15
N ALA A 2 -0.42 11.30 12.42
CA ALA A 2 -1.71 10.91 11.84
C ALA A 2 -2.40 9.88 12.77
N LEU A 3 -3.69 9.61 12.54
CA LEU A 3 -4.40 8.49 13.18
C LEU A 3 -4.81 7.47 12.10
N LYS A 4 -4.56 6.18 12.38
CA LYS A 4 -4.95 5.06 11.50
C LYS A 4 -6.26 4.47 11.99
N LEU A 5 -7.25 4.42 11.11
CA LEU A 5 -8.53 3.76 11.34
C LEU A 5 -8.48 2.36 10.69
N TYR A 6 -8.67 1.36 11.54
CA TYR A 6 -8.93 -0.02 11.13
C TYR A 6 -10.40 -0.34 11.38
N PRO A 7 -11.17 -0.74 10.36
CA PRO A 7 -12.47 -1.36 10.57
C PRO A 7 -12.29 -2.66 11.36
N ALA A 8 -13.22 -2.95 12.27
CA ALA A 8 -13.13 -4.13 13.13
C ALA A 8 -13.05 -5.42 12.29
N GLY A 9 -11.94 -6.16 12.43
CA GLY A 9 -11.71 -7.43 11.72
C GLY A 9 -11.21 -7.30 10.28
N ALA A 10 -10.84 -6.10 9.80
CA ALA A 10 -10.40 -5.89 8.41
C ALA A 10 -9.01 -6.44 8.11
N THR A 11 -8.15 -6.56 9.12
CA THR A 11 -6.76 -7.03 8.97
C THR A 11 -6.20 -7.60 10.28
N THR A 12 -4.94 -8.04 10.29
CA THR A 12 -4.23 -8.56 11.45
C THR A 12 -4.30 -7.57 12.63
N ASN A 13 -4.62 -8.05 13.84
CA ASN A 13 -4.80 -7.26 15.07
C ASN A 13 -5.91 -6.18 15.05
N SER A 14 -6.83 -6.22 14.08
CA SER A 14 -7.93 -5.23 13.96
C SER A 14 -9.21 -5.62 14.71
N GLN A 15 -9.22 -6.67 15.52
CA GLN A 15 -10.43 -7.15 16.22
C GLN A 15 -11.06 -6.09 17.15
N SER A 16 -10.23 -5.19 17.68
CA SER A 16 -10.64 -4.02 18.48
C SER A 16 -10.89 -2.76 17.64
N GLY A 17 -11.01 -2.88 16.32
CA GLY A 17 -11.22 -1.78 15.38
C GLY A 17 -12.61 -1.12 15.49
N VAL A 18 -12.83 -0.09 14.68
CA VAL A 18 -14.07 0.67 14.66
C VAL A 18 -15.16 -0.13 13.95
N LYS A 19 -16.28 -0.39 14.64
CA LYS A 19 -17.47 -1.07 14.06
C LYS A 19 -18.45 -0.11 13.40
N ASP A 20 -18.54 1.10 13.96
CA ASP A 20 -19.45 2.15 13.54
C ASP A 20 -18.67 3.47 13.53
N ILE A 21 -18.41 3.99 12.32
CA ILE A 21 -17.60 5.19 12.13
C ILE A 21 -18.28 6.44 12.67
N GLU A 22 -19.62 6.46 12.77
CA GLU A 22 -20.35 7.64 13.24
C GLU A 22 -20.04 7.93 14.71
N LYS A 23 -19.77 6.88 15.49
CA LYS A 23 -19.36 7.02 16.89
C LYS A 23 -17.99 7.67 17.07
N THR A 24 -17.17 7.71 16.01
CA THR A 24 -15.85 8.37 16.04
C THR A 24 -15.91 9.79 15.47
N TYR A 25 -17.07 10.26 14.99
CA TYR A 25 -17.22 11.60 14.42
C TYR A 25 -16.75 12.75 15.31
N PRO A 26 -16.96 12.76 16.65
CA PRO A 26 -16.40 13.82 17.49
C PRO A 26 -14.87 13.88 17.44
N VAL A 27 -14.20 12.73 17.32
CA VAL A 27 -12.74 12.66 17.17
C VAL A 27 -12.34 13.13 15.78
N ILE A 28 -13.04 12.66 14.73
CA ILE A 28 -12.76 13.04 13.34
C ILE A 28 -12.98 14.53 13.10
N GLU A 29 -14.00 15.13 13.71
CA GLU A 29 -14.24 16.57 13.68
C GLU A 29 -13.04 17.32 14.27
N ARG A 30 -12.56 16.92 15.45
CA ARG A 30 -11.34 17.50 16.04
C ARG A 30 -10.11 17.29 15.16
N MET A 31 -9.96 16.13 14.52
CA MET A 31 -8.88 15.89 13.56
C MET A 31 -8.94 16.86 12.39
N SER A 32 -10.14 17.09 11.85
CA SER A 32 -10.39 18.05 10.77
C SER A 32 -10.01 19.48 11.21
N GLU A 33 -10.41 19.91 12.41
CA GLU A 33 -10.12 21.24 12.94
C GLU A 33 -8.61 21.52 13.08
N ILE A 34 -7.84 20.54 13.54
CA ILE A 34 -6.40 20.68 13.76
C ILE A 34 -5.55 20.28 12.55
N GLY A 35 -6.19 19.86 11.45
CA GLY A 35 -5.52 19.41 10.23
C GLY A 35 -4.76 18.09 10.37
N LEU A 36 -5.15 17.21 11.31
CA LEU A 36 -4.54 15.90 11.52
C LEU A 36 -5.09 14.89 10.50
N PRO A 37 -4.24 14.25 9.66
CA PRO A 37 -4.71 13.28 8.68
C PRO A 37 -5.31 12.01 9.30
N LEU A 38 -6.41 11.55 8.70
CA LEU A 38 -7.00 10.24 8.91
C LEU A 38 -6.49 9.25 7.86
N LEU A 39 -5.79 8.21 8.27
CA LEU A 39 -5.35 7.12 7.40
C LEU A 39 -6.36 5.98 7.51
N VAL A 40 -6.88 5.47 6.40
CA VAL A 40 -7.93 4.44 6.42
C VAL A 40 -7.47 3.16 5.75
N HIS A 41 -7.66 2.02 6.44
CA HIS A 41 -7.74 0.72 5.76
C HIS A 41 -9.10 0.64 5.08
N GLY A 42 -9.14 0.88 3.77
CA GLY A 42 -10.37 1.13 3.05
C GLY A 42 -11.15 -0.10 2.65
N GLU A 43 -11.54 -0.97 3.58
CA GLU A 43 -12.39 -2.14 3.31
C GLU A 43 -13.55 -2.24 4.32
N VAL A 44 -14.74 -2.63 3.87
CA VAL A 44 -15.78 -3.09 4.80
C VAL A 44 -15.50 -4.52 5.25
N THR A 45 -16.01 -4.90 6.42
CA THR A 45 -15.81 -6.24 7.01
C THR A 45 -17.09 -7.05 7.15
N ASP A 46 -18.15 -6.59 6.47
CA ASP A 46 -19.42 -7.29 6.37
C ASP A 46 -19.19 -8.72 5.83
N PRO A 47 -19.62 -9.77 6.55
CA PRO A 47 -19.42 -11.16 6.12
C PRO A 47 -20.15 -11.49 4.81
N ASP A 48 -21.19 -10.74 4.44
CA ASP A 48 -21.95 -10.94 3.20
C ASP A 48 -21.30 -10.25 1.99
N VAL A 49 -20.22 -9.48 2.20
CA VAL A 49 -19.47 -8.81 1.14
C VAL A 49 -18.22 -9.60 0.76
N ASP A 50 -18.16 -9.98 -0.52
CA ASP A 50 -17.01 -10.67 -1.11
C ASP A 50 -15.73 -9.84 -0.94
N ILE A 51 -14.64 -10.51 -0.58
CA ILE A 51 -13.35 -9.88 -0.28
C ILE A 51 -12.78 -9.05 -1.45
N PHE A 52 -13.15 -9.37 -2.69
CA PHE A 52 -12.72 -8.62 -3.85
C PHE A 52 -13.49 -7.30 -4.02
N ASP A 53 -14.67 -7.15 -3.40
CA ASP A 53 -15.55 -5.98 -3.54
C ASP A 53 -15.51 -5.04 -2.33
N ARG A 54 -14.91 -5.47 -1.21
CA ARG A 54 -14.86 -4.72 0.06
C ARG A 54 -14.32 -3.29 -0.06
N GLU A 55 -13.33 -3.08 -0.92
CA GLU A 55 -12.72 -1.75 -1.12
C GLU A 55 -13.68 -0.79 -1.83
N ALA A 56 -14.33 -1.24 -2.91
CA ALA A 56 -15.28 -0.41 -3.64
C ALA A 56 -16.50 -0.05 -2.76
N ILE A 57 -17.00 -1.02 -2.00
CA ILE A 57 -18.14 -0.78 -1.09
C ILE A 57 -17.74 0.15 0.06
N PHE A 58 -16.51 0.09 0.57
CA PHE A 58 -16.02 1.05 1.55
C PHE A 58 -16.02 2.47 1.03
N ILE A 59 -15.60 2.67 -0.24
CA ILE A 59 -15.61 3.99 -0.87
C ILE A 59 -17.02 4.57 -0.86
N GLU A 60 -18.00 3.79 -1.32
CA GLU A 60 -19.39 4.22 -1.45
C GLU A 60 -20.07 4.46 -0.09
N LYS A 61 -19.95 3.49 0.83
CA LYS A 61 -20.73 3.49 2.08
C LYS A 61 -20.08 4.27 3.21
N VAL A 62 -18.75 4.46 3.18
CA VAL A 62 -18.00 5.02 4.31
C VAL A 62 -17.21 6.24 3.89
N LEU A 63 -16.27 6.10 2.95
CA LEU A 63 -15.30 7.16 2.65
C LEU A 63 -15.97 8.39 2.02
N HIS A 64 -16.84 8.19 1.03
CA HIS A 64 -17.50 9.29 0.35
C HIS A 64 -18.44 10.08 1.28
N PRO A 65 -19.35 9.43 2.06
CA PRO A 65 -20.16 10.13 3.06
C PRO A 65 -19.32 10.86 4.13
N LEU A 66 -18.24 10.24 4.61
CA LEU A 66 -17.35 10.84 5.59
C LEU A 66 -16.74 12.15 5.07
N ARG A 67 -16.26 12.14 3.82
CA ARG A 67 -15.64 13.31 3.20
C ARG A 67 -16.64 14.40 2.86
N GLN A 68 -17.88 14.05 2.53
CA GLN A 68 -18.97 15.04 2.39
C GLN A 68 -19.26 15.73 3.73
N ARG A 69 -19.24 14.98 4.84
CA ARG A 69 -19.50 15.52 6.18
C ARG A 69 -18.36 16.38 6.71
N PHE A 70 -17.11 15.97 6.48
CA PHE A 70 -15.92 16.67 6.94
C PHE A 70 -15.04 17.09 5.74
N PRO A 71 -15.45 18.10 4.95
CA PRO A 71 -14.76 18.46 3.70
C PRO A 71 -13.33 18.99 3.91
N ALA A 72 -13.02 19.50 5.10
CA ALA A 72 -11.68 19.97 5.46
C ALA A 72 -10.75 18.84 5.97
N LEU A 73 -11.28 17.65 6.23
CA LEU A 73 -10.51 16.53 6.75
C LEU A 73 -9.51 16.05 5.69
N LYS A 74 -8.24 15.93 6.09
CA LYS A 74 -7.22 15.25 5.28
C LYS A 74 -7.37 13.75 5.44
N VAL A 75 -7.48 13.03 4.33
CA VAL A 75 -7.63 11.58 4.32
C VAL A 75 -6.57 10.94 3.43
N VAL A 76 -5.98 9.84 3.90
CA VAL A 76 -5.20 8.94 3.06
C VAL A 76 -5.93 7.61 2.97
N MET A 77 -6.30 7.22 1.76
CA MET A 77 -6.75 5.85 1.50
C MET A 77 -5.49 4.98 1.39
N GLU A 78 -5.23 4.19 2.42
CA GLU A 78 -4.02 3.36 2.44
C GLU A 78 -4.14 2.21 1.44
N HIS A 79 -3.00 1.79 0.87
CA HIS A 79 -2.79 0.57 0.09
C HIS A 79 -3.97 0.25 -0.85
N VAL A 80 -4.31 1.20 -1.73
CA VAL A 80 -5.40 1.05 -2.72
C VAL A 80 -5.09 -0.11 -3.65
N THR A 81 -6.11 -0.94 -3.94
CA THR A 81 -5.94 -2.17 -4.74
C THR A 81 -6.84 -2.25 -5.97
N THR A 82 -7.77 -1.31 -6.13
CA THR A 82 -8.75 -1.30 -7.23
C THR A 82 -8.62 -0.09 -8.14
N SER A 83 -9.01 -0.25 -9.41
CA SER A 83 -9.21 0.86 -10.35
C SER A 83 -10.29 1.84 -9.86
N HIS A 84 -11.34 1.34 -9.20
CA HIS A 84 -12.36 2.19 -8.58
C HIS A 84 -11.76 3.12 -7.51
N GLY A 85 -10.85 2.61 -6.68
CA GLY A 85 -10.10 3.42 -5.71
C GLY A 85 -9.22 4.47 -6.37
N VAL A 86 -8.51 4.10 -7.44
CA VAL A 86 -7.71 5.05 -8.25
C VAL A 86 -8.60 6.15 -8.84
N ASP A 87 -9.70 5.79 -9.49
CA ASP A 87 -10.62 6.73 -10.13
C ASP A 87 -11.27 7.65 -9.08
N TYR A 88 -11.64 7.11 -7.93
CA TYR A 88 -12.18 7.89 -6.82
C TYR A 88 -11.19 8.93 -6.30
N VAL A 89 -9.91 8.57 -6.13
CA VAL A 89 -8.87 9.48 -5.67
C VAL A 89 -8.61 10.59 -6.69
N ARG A 90 -8.50 10.25 -7.98
CA ARG A 90 -8.31 11.21 -9.08
C ARG A 90 -9.49 12.16 -9.24
N GLY A 91 -10.71 11.66 -9.07
CA GLY A 91 -11.94 12.47 -9.18
C GLY A 91 -12.25 13.29 -7.94
N ALA A 92 -11.53 13.08 -6.83
CA ALA A 92 -11.81 13.75 -5.57
C ALA A 92 -11.31 15.19 -5.54
N THR A 93 -12.20 16.12 -5.19
CA THR A 93 -11.81 17.47 -4.76
C THR A 93 -11.39 17.46 -3.28
N GLY A 94 -10.48 18.36 -2.87
CA GLY A 94 -10.06 18.50 -1.47
C GLY A 94 -8.83 17.66 -1.09
N HIS A 95 -8.72 17.29 0.18
CA HIS A 95 -7.49 16.72 0.76
C HIS A 95 -7.49 15.17 0.83
N LEU A 96 -7.59 14.52 -0.32
CA LEU A 96 -7.48 13.05 -0.42
C LEU A 96 -6.16 12.66 -1.10
N GLY A 97 -5.39 11.81 -0.42
CA GLY A 97 -4.25 11.10 -1.00
C GLY A 97 -4.46 9.59 -0.92
N ALA A 98 -3.61 8.83 -1.60
CA ALA A 98 -3.61 7.38 -1.53
C ALA A 98 -2.19 6.82 -1.52
N THR A 99 -1.97 5.79 -0.71
CA THR A 99 -0.75 5.00 -0.79
C THR A 99 -0.95 3.80 -1.70
N ILE A 100 0.10 3.44 -2.44
CA ILE A 100 0.15 2.21 -3.24
C ILE A 100 1.39 1.42 -2.79
N THR A 101 1.21 0.12 -2.57
CA THR A 101 2.27 -0.77 -2.11
C THR A 101 3.17 -1.21 -3.26
N THR A 102 4.38 -1.65 -2.91
CA THR A 102 5.30 -2.30 -3.87
C THR A 102 4.65 -3.54 -4.50
N HIS A 103 4.01 -4.38 -3.68
CA HIS A 103 3.50 -5.67 -4.12
C HIS A 103 2.25 -5.51 -4.99
N HIS A 104 1.31 -4.60 -4.69
CA HIS A 104 0.12 -4.39 -5.53
C HIS A 104 0.42 -3.76 -6.91
N LEU A 105 1.61 -3.18 -7.10
CA LEU A 105 2.08 -2.77 -8.43
C LEU A 105 2.57 -3.96 -9.28
N ILE A 106 2.92 -5.08 -8.64
CA ILE A 106 3.61 -6.21 -9.26
C ILE A 106 2.69 -7.42 -9.40
N ILE A 107 1.93 -7.76 -8.37
CA ILE A 107 1.11 -8.97 -8.34
C ILE A 107 -0.36 -8.67 -8.65
N ASN A 108 -1.00 -9.63 -9.30
CA ASN A 108 -2.45 -9.74 -9.35
C ASN A 108 -2.88 -11.07 -8.69
N ARG A 109 -4.18 -11.32 -8.56
CA ARG A 109 -4.69 -12.53 -7.88
C ARG A 109 -4.23 -13.85 -8.52
N ASN A 110 -3.87 -13.87 -9.81
CA ASN A 110 -3.33 -15.08 -10.43
C ASN A 110 -1.96 -15.44 -9.87
N THR A 111 -1.11 -14.46 -9.52
CA THR A 111 0.16 -14.70 -8.83
C THR A 111 -0.05 -15.45 -7.52
N MET A 112 -1.17 -15.21 -6.84
CA MET A 112 -1.49 -15.85 -5.56
C MET A 112 -2.16 -17.24 -5.73
N LEU A 113 -2.87 -17.50 -6.83
CA LEU A 113 -3.81 -18.63 -6.93
C LEU A 113 -3.56 -19.61 -8.09
N VAL A 114 -2.89 -19.21 -9.17
CA VAL A 114 -2.70 -20.09 -10.34
C VAL A 114 -1.57 -21.09 -10.09
N GLY A 115 -1.88 -22.38 -10.27
CA GLY A 115 -0.94 -23.48 -10.05
C GLY A 115 -0.80 -23.91 -8.59
N GLY A 116 -1.46 -23.22 -7.67
CA GLY A 116 -1.43 -23.50 -6.24
C GLY A 116 -1.66 -22.23 -5.43
N ILE A 117 -2.09 -22.39 -4.17
CA ILE A 117 -2.23 -21.28 -3.23
C ILE A 117 -0.83 -20.90 -2.75
N ARG A 118 -0.44 -19.65 -2.99
CA ARG A 118 0.85 -19.10 -2.55
C ARG A 118 0.63 -18.11 -1.40
N PRO A 119 0.74 -18.54 -0.13
CA PRO A 119 0.34 -17.74 1.03
C PRO A 119 1.19 -16.48 1.23
N HIS A 120 2.45 -16.48 0.77
CA HIS A 120 3.35 -15.33 0.87
C HIS A 120 2.91 -14.12 0.06
N TYR A 121 2.00 -14.29 -0.91
CA TYR A 121 1.37 -13.19 -1.65
C TYR A 121 0.02 -12.74 -1.06
N TYR A 122 -0.50 -13.44 -0.06
CA TYR A 122 -1.76 -13.09 0.60
C TYR A 122 -1.56 -11.91 1.56
N CYS A 123 -2.27 -10.82 1.30
CA CYS A 123 -2.32 -9.58 2.09
C CYS A 123 -3.76 -9.02 2.06
N LEU A 124 -4.00 -7.97 2.87
CA LEU A 124 -5.26 -7.24 2.88
C LEU A 124 -4.97 -5.74 2.68
N PRO A 125 -5.63 -5.06 1.74
CA PRO A 125 -6.64 -5.59 0.82
C PRO A 125 -6.06 -6.60 -0.17
N ILE A 126 -6.85 -7.60 -0.54
CA ILE A 126 -6.36 -8.72 -1.37
C ILE A 126 -5.95 -8.23 -2.76
N ALA A 127 -4.88 -8.80 -3.34
CA ALA A 127 -4.52 -8.54 -4.74
C ALA A 127 -5.71 -8.86 -5.66
N LYS A 128 -6.02 -7.95 -6.59
CA LYS A 128 -7.23 -8.01 -7.42
C LYS A 128 -6.91 -8.53 -8.84
N ARG A 129 -7.84 -8.35 -9.80
CA ARG A 129 -7.63 -8.67 -11.23
C ARG A 129 -6.54 -7.79 -11.85
N GLU A 130 -5.95 -8.25 -12.95
CA GLU A 130 -4.88 -7.55 -13.65
C GLU A 130 -5.26 -6.13 -14.08
N SER A 131 -6.51 -5.90 -14.49
CA SER A 131 -7.00 -4.56 -14.83
C SER A 131 -6.83 -3.56 -13.70
N HIS A 132 -6.99 -4.00 -12.44
CA HIS A 132 -6.76 -3.14 -11.28
C HIS A 132 -5.27 -2.90 -11.05
N ARG A 133 -4.42 -3.94 -11.16
CA ARG A 133 -2.97 -3.79 -11.07
C ARG A 133 -2.44 -2.77 -12.08
N LEU A 134 -2.91 -2.84 -13.32
CA LEU A 134 -2.54 -1.88 -14.38
C LEU A 134 -2.97 -0.44 -14.02
N ALA A 135 -4.17 -0.24 -13.48
CA ALA A 135 -4.62 1.07 -13.02
C ALA A 135 -3.75 1.62 -11.89
N LEU A 136 -3.29 0.78 -10.97
CA LEU A 136 -2.36 1.17 -9.89
C LEU A 136 -0.99 1.57 -10.45
N VAL A 137 -0.46 0.81 -11.40
CA VAL A 137 0.80 1.13 -12.09
C VAL A 137 0.69 2.47 -12.81
N GLU A 138 -0.39 2.69 -13.55
CA GLU A 138 -0.64 3.96 -14.22
C GLU A 138 -0.72 5.11 -13.21
N ALA A 139 -1.43 4.94 -12.10
CA ALA A 139 -1.55 5.94 -11.04
C ALA A 139 -0.18 6.29 -10.43
N ALA A 140 0.58 5.29 -9.98
CA ALA A 140 1.88 5.46 -9.35
C ALA A 140 2.90 6.13 -10.29
N THR A 141 2.85 5.80 -11.58
CA THR A 141 3.78 6.31 -12.60
C THR A 141 3.27 7.54 -13.34
N SER A 142 2.12 8.12 -12.97
CA SER A 142 1.52 9.27 -13.67
C SER A 142 2.17 10.63 -13.36
N GLY A 143 2.85 10.75 -12.21
CA GLY A 143 3.30 12.03 -11.68
C GLY A 143 2.23 12.79 -10.87
N ASP A 144 1.05 12.20 -10.70
CA ASP A 144 -0.01 12.73 -9.84
C ASP A 144 0.44 12.75 -8.37
N GLY A 145 0.40 13.95 -7.78
CA GLY A 145 0.81 14.22 -6.40
C GLY A 145 -0.08 13.60 -5.32
N GLN A 146 -1.26 13.08 -5.69
CA GLN A 146 -2.17 12.40 -4.74
C GLN A 146 -1.72 10.98 -4.41
N PHE A 147 -0.91 10.35 -5.26
CA PHE A 147 -0.40 8.99 -5.06
C PHE A 147 1.05 9.01 -4.59
N PHE A 148 1.34 8.23 -3.54
CA PHE A 148 2.68 8.12 -2.98
C PHE A 148 2.94 6.75 -2.37
N LEU A 149 4.21 6.46 -2.10
CA LEU A 149 4.61 5.17 -1.55
C LEU A 149 4.09 4.97 -0.12
N GLY A 150 3.42 3.85 0.11
CA GLY A 150 3.25 3.23 1.42
C GLY A 150 3.47 1.74 1.26
N THR A 151 4.54 1.21 1.85
CA THR A 151 4.99 -0.16 1.51
C THR A 151 4.03 -1.25 1.99
N ASP A 152 3.32 -0.98 3.09
CA ASP A 152 2.59 -1.97 3.86
C ASP A 152 3.40 -3.26 4.09
N SER A 153 4.71 -3.09 4.32
CA SER A 153 5.59 -4.21 4.58
C SER A 153 5.26 -4.83 5.94
N ALA A 154 4.61 -6.00 5.90
CA ALA A 154 4.05 -6.68 7.07
C ALA A 154 4.71 -8.06 7.23
N PRO A 155 5.86 -8.15 7.92
CA PRO A 155 6.57 -9.41 8.11
C PRO A 155 5.79 -10.36 9.03
N HIS A 156 5.71 -11.61 8.61
CA HIS A 156 5.22 -12.73 9.39
C HIS A 156 6.18 -13.91 9.23
N LEU A 157 6.47 -14.62 10.33
CA LEU A 157 7.25 -15.86 10.27
C LEU A 157 6.61 -16.84 9.29
N ASP A 158 7.42 -17.58 8.54
CA ASP A 158 6.92 -18.52 7.53
C ASP A 158 5.88 -19.50 8.10
N ARG A 159 6.10 -19.99 9.32
CA ARG A 159 5.14 -20.86 10.03
C ARG A 159 3.76 -20.26 10.28
N ALA A 160 3.65 -18.92 10.30
CA ALA A 160 2.38 -18.20 10.47
C ALA A 160 1.71 -17.91 9.12
N LYS A 161 2.46 -18.00 8.01
CA LYS A 161 1.94 -17.88 6.63
C LYS A 161 1.53 -19.26 6.10
N GLU A 162 2.33 -20.28 6.36
CA GLU A 162 2.19 -21.65 5.86
C GLU A 162 1.40 -22.53 6.85
N THR A 163 0.16 -22.14 7.11
CA THR A 163 -0.74 -22.83 8.04
C THR A 163 -2.15 -22.90 7.47
N ALA A 164 -3.06 -23.62 8.15
CA ALA A 164 -4.46 -23.76 7.74
C ALA A 164 -5.20 -22.40 7.63
N CYS A 165 -4.72 -21.38 8.34
CA CYS A 165 -5.22 -20.01 8.27
C CYS A 165 -4.04 -19.01 8.26
N GLY A 166 -3.35 -18.90 7.12
CA GLY A 166 -2.17 -18.05 6.97
C GLY A 166 -2.45 -16.56 7.23
N CYS A 167 -1.53 -15.90 7.95
CA CYS A 167 -1.63 -14.46 8.20
C CYS A 167 -1.58 -13.64 6.91
N ALA A 168 -2.33 -12.54 6.85
CA ALA A 168 -2.26 -11.57 5.76
C ALA A 168 -1.06 -10.63 5.96
N GLY A 169 -0.22 -10.46 4.93
CA GLY A 169 0.91 -9.55 4.94
C GLY A 169 2.01 -9.97 3.98
N VAL A 170 2.70 -9.00 3.38
CA VAL A 170 3.82 -9.20 2.45
C VAL A 170 5.05 -8.48 3.00
N PHE A 171 6.19 -9.14 3.08
CA PHE A 171 7.44 -8.54 3.55
C PHE A 171 8.26 -7.97 2.38
N SER A 172 7.97 -6.73 1.99
CA SER A 172 8.63 -6.07 0.85
C SER A 172 9.66 -5.00 1.22
N ALA A 173 9.84 -4.70 2.52
CA ALA A 173 10.82 -3.69 2.94
C ALA A 173 12.23 -3.90 2.37
N PRO A 174 12.79 -5.14 2.32
CA PRO A 174 14.16 -5.34 1.86
C PRO A 174 14.44 -4.95 0.39
N ASN A 175 13.47 -5.09 -0.50
CA ASN A 175 13.65 -4.86 -1.94
C ASN A 175 12.74 -3.79 -2.56
N THR A 176 11.98 -3.05 -1.74
CA THR A 176 11.01 -2.08 -2.24
C THR A 176 11.62 -1.11 -3.26
N MET A 177 12.77 -0.51 -2.96
CA MET A 177 13.34 0.49 -3.88
C MET A 177 13.82 -0.11 -5.21
N SER A 178 14.38 -1.33 -5.17
CA SER A 178 14.78 -2.08 -6.36
C SER A 178 13.57 -2.47 -7.21
N CYS A 179 12.52 -3.00 -6.58
CA CYS A 179 11.26 -3.35 -7.23
C CYS A 179 10.60 -2.13 -7.89
N LEU A 180 10.47 -1.02 -7.16
CA LEU A 180 9.85 0.20 -7.69
C LEU A 180 10.65 0.81 -8.83
N ALA A 181 11.98 0.85 -8.72
CA ALA A 181 12.82 1.32 -9.83
C ALA A 181 12.63 0.48 -11.09
N GLN A 182 12.55 -0.85 -10.96
CA GLN A 182 12.28 -1.72 -12.10
C GLN A 182 10.86 -1.49 -12.67
N VAL A 183 9.84 -1.35 -11.83
CA VAL A 183 8.47 -1.05 -12.28
C VAL A 183 8.40 0.28 -13.03
N PHE A 184 9.01 1.34 -12.49
CA PHE A 184 9.01 2.67 -13.11
C PHE A 184 9.85 2.70 -14.40
N GLU A 185 10.96 1.97 -14.46
CA GLU A 185 11.73 1.77 -15.71
C GLU A 185 10.89 1.09 -16.78
N ASN A 186 10.17 0.01 -16.43
CA ASN A 186 9.33 -0.73 -17.37
C ASN A 186 8.18 0.14 -17.92
N GLN A 187 7.78 1.20 -17.21
CA GLN A 187 6.79 2.18 -17.67
C GLN A 187 7.41 3.41 -18.36
N ASN A 188 8.73 3.45 -18.56
CA ASN A 188 9.46 4.63 -19.06
C ASN A 188 9.21 5.89 -18.23
N ALA A 189 9.16 5.73 -16.90
CA ALA A 189 8.73 6.76 -15.96
C ALA A 189 9.69 6.95 -14.77
N LEU A 190 10.97 6.55 -14.90
CA LEU A 190 11.97 6.64 -13.82
C LEU A 190 12.10 8.04 -13.23
N GLU A 191 11.92 9.08 -14.04
CA GLU A 191 11.96 10.48 -13.62
C GLU A 191 10.86 10.83 -12.60
N ARG A 192 9.79 10.02 -12.52
CA ARG A 192 8.68 10.20 -11.58
C ARG A 192 8.87 9.43 -10.27
N LEU A 193 9.86 8.55 -10.20
CA LEU A 193 10.11 7.70 -9.03
C LEU A 193 10.33 8.52 -7.75
N GLU A 194 11.17 9.56 -7.80
CA GLU A 194 11.45 10.42 -6.63
C GLU A 194 10.17 11.12 -6.13
N GLY A 195 9.31 11.54 -7.06
CA GLY A 195 8.00 12.11 -6.75
C GLY A 195 7.17 11.15 -5.90
N PHE A 196 6.98 9.94 -6.39
CA PHE A 196 6.18 8.90 -5.74
C PHE A 196 6.76 8.44 -4.39
N THR A 197 8.09 8.23 -4.31
CA THR A 197 8.72 7.63 -3.12
C THR A 197 9.10 8.63 -2.04
N SER A 198 9.25 9.92 -2.38
CA SER A 198 9.92 10.88 -1.48
C SER A 198 9.21 12.23 -1.35
N LEU A 199 8.58 12.74 -2.40
CA LEU A 199 8.10 14.13 -2.44
C LEU A 199 6.59 14.26 -2.25
N ASN A 200 5.80 13.43 -2.90
CA ASN A 200 4.34 13.51 -2.90
C ASN A 200 3.77 13.33 -1.48
N GLY A 201 4.24 12.30 -0.76
CA GLY A 201 3.88 12.06 0.64
C GLY A 201 4.29 13.23 1.53
N ALA A 202 5.55 13.69 1.46
CA ALA A 202 6.03 14.82 2.26
C ALA A 202 5.15 16.07 2.06
N LYS A 203 4.82 16.39 0.80
CA LYS A 203 3.90 17.48 0.45
C LYS A 203 2.51 17.28 1.06
N PHE A 204 1.92 16.09 0.95
CA PHE A 204 0.60 15.79 1.52
C PHE A 204 0.57 15.99 3.05
N TYR A 205 1.60 15.49 3.74
CA TYR A 205 1.73 15.60 5.19
C TYR A 205 2.20 16.98 5.68
N GLY A 206 2.49 17.93 4.77
CA GLY A 206 3.00 19.26 5.14
C GLY A 206 4.41 19.22 5.73
N MET A 207 5.24 18.26 5.31
CA MET A 207 6.60 18.06 5.77
C MET A 207 7.61 18.53 4.70
N ALA A 208 8.77 18.99 5.15
CA ALA A 208 9.88 19.25 4.25
C ALA A 208 10.42 17.92 3.68
N PRO A 209 10.85 17.87 2.40
CA PRO A 209 11.56 16.73 1.86
C PRO A 209 12.82 16.40 2.67
N ASN A 210 13.20 15.12 2.68
CA ASN A 210 14.44 14.67 3.29
C ASN A 210 15.65 15.34 2.63
N LYS A 211 16.67 15.67 3.42
CA LYS A 211 17.94 16.22 2.92
C LYS A 211 18.93 15.14 2.49
N THR A 212 18.82 13.96 3.10
CA THR A 212 19.61 12.78 2.72
C THR A 212 19.09 12.22 1.42
N ARG A 213 20.00 11.62 0.64
CA ARG A 213 19.68 10.96 -0.62
C ARG A 213 20.18 9.53 -0.56
N ILE A 214 19.46 8.65 -1.25
CA ILE A 214 19.97 7.32 -1.63
C ILE A 214 20.25 7.33 -3.12
N ARG A 215 21.14 6.47 -3.58
CA ARG A 215 21.44 6.30 -5.00
C ARG A 215 21.01 4.92 -5.44
N LEU A 216 20.21 4.89 -6.51
CA LEU A 216 19.85 3.67 -7.21
C LEU A 216 20.72 3.55 -8.45
N LYS A 217 21.41 2.41 -8.62
CA LYS A 217 22.27 2.14 -9.75
C LYS A 217 21.78 0.92 -10.51
N ARG A 218 21.49 1.14 -11.79
CA ARG A 218 21.22 0.04 -12.72
C ARG A 218 22.51 -0.71 -13.02
N GLN A 219 22.46 -2.03 -12.94
CA GLN A 219 23.57 -2.92 -13.30
C GLN A 219 23.20 -3.80 -14.49
N SER A 220 24.20 -4.43 -15.12
CA SER A 220 23.98 -5.40 -16.21
C SER A 220 23.59 -6.78 -15.70
N THR A 221 23.87 -7.08 -14.43
CA THR A 221 23.51 -8.33 -13.76
C THR A 221 22.40 -8.09 -12.74
N PRO A 222 21.45 -9.04 -12.60
CA PRO A 222 20.39 -8.91 -11.62
C PRO A 222 20.95 -9.01 -10.18
N ILE A 223 20.20 -8.46 -9.22
CA ILE A 223 20.46 -8.64 -7.80
C ILE A 223 20.35 -10.13 -7.47
N MET A 224 21.37 -10.68 -6.83
CA MET A 224 21.22 -11.92 -6.07
C MET A 224 20.62 -11.56 -4.72
N GLN A 225 19.32 -11.75 -4.60
CA GLN A 225 18.59 -11.44 -3.38
C GLN A 225 18.38 -12.72 -2.57
N ASP A 226 18.54 -12.63 -1.25
CA ASP A 226 18.13 -13.70 -0.35
C ASP A 226 16.60 -13.87 -0.40
N ASP A 227 16.13 -15.10 -0.57
CA ASP A 227 14.69 -15.41 -0.57
C ASP A 227 14.08 -15.20 0.83
N LYS A 228 14.90 -15.27 1.87
CA LYS A 228 14.49 -15.26 3.27
C LYS A 228 15.44 -14.45 4.11
N LEU A 229 14.90 -13.77 5.11
CA LEU A 229 15.65 -13.18 6.22
C LEU A 229 15.56 -14.13 7.43
N GLU A 230 16.69 -14.67 7.86
CA GLU A 230 16.77 -15.50 9.06
C GLU A 230 16.72 -14.64 10.33
N THR A 231 15.87 -15.03 11.28
CA THR A 231 15.76 -14.36 12.59
C THR A 231 15.80 -15.39 13.72
N PRO A 232 16.06 -14.99 14.99
CA PRO A 232 16.02 -15.90 16.12
C PRO A 232 14.68 -16.64 16.29
N ASP A 233 13.57 -16.05 15.83
CA ASP A 233 12.22 -16.60 15.95
C ASP A 233 11.80 -17.47 14.74
N GLY A 234 12.64 -17.51 13.70
CA GLY A 234 12.43 -18.26 12.46
C GLY A 234 12.59 -17.40 11.19
N PRO A 235 12.45 -18.02 10.00
CA PRO A 235 12.62 -17.33 8.73
C PRO A 235 11.44 -16.41 8.40
N LEU A 236 11.76 -15.32 7.71
CA LEU A 236 10.82 -14.39 7.08
C LEU A 236 11.04 -14.42 5.56
N THR A 237 10.08 -14.95 4.81
CA THR A 237 10.13 -14.90 3.33
C THR A 237 10.05 -13.46 2.83
N ILE A 238 11.03 -13.07 2.01
CA ILE A 238 11.09 -11.76 1.37
C ILE A 238 10.21 -11.77 0.12
N PHE A 239 9.55 -10.66 -0.17
CA PHE A 239 8.68 -10.53 -1.33
C PHE A 239 9.42 -10.83 -2.64
N ASP A 240 8.99 -11.88 -3.35
CA ASP A 240 9.47 -12.24 -4.68
C ASP A 240 8.65 -11.49 -5.75
N PRO A 241 9.25 -10.62 -6.57
CA PRO A 241 8.53 -9.91 -7.64
C PRO A 241 8.20 -10.80 -8.85
N GLY A 242 8.76 -12.01 -8.95
CA GLY A 242 8.58 -12.92 -10.09
C GLY A 242 9.33 -12.50 -11.36
N PHE A 243 10.27 -11.55 -11.24
CA PHE A 243 11.16 -11.09 -12.31
C PHE A 243 12.50 -10.60 -11.75
N GLU A 244 13.52 -10.56 -12.61
CA GLU A 244 14.86 -10.11 -12.25
C GLU A 244 14.91 -8.60 -11.92
N LEU A 245 15.62 -8.25 -10.85
CA LEU A 245 15.80 -6.85 -10.43
C LEU A 245 17.19 -6.33 -10.83
N PHE A 246 17.27 -5.29 -11.65
CA PHE A 246 18.55 -4.72 -12.12
C PHE A 246 18.97 -3.44 -11.40
N TRP A 247 18.14 -2.91 -10.51
CA TRP A 247 18.36 -1.64 -9.80
C TRP A 247 18.80 -1.87 -8.37
N HIS A 248 20.04 -1.49 -8.06
CA HIS A 248 20.67 -1.69 -6.76
C HIS A 248 20.64 -0.40 -5.95
N VAL A 249 20.30 -0.48 -4.66
CA VAL A 249 20.55 0.62 -3.72
C VAL A 249 22.04 0.61 -3.41
N GLU A 250 22.78 1.65 -3.82
CA GLU A 250 24.16 1.81 -3.36
C GLU A 250 24.12 2.16 -1.88
N GLN A 251 24.65 1.25 -1.04
CA GLN A 251 25.01 1.61 0.32
C GLN A 251 26.21 2.55 0.19
N ASP A 252 26.06 3.79 0.65
CA ASP A 252 27.21 4.69 0.74
C ASP A 252 28.29 3.96 1.55
N ALA A 253 29.43 3.70 0.93
CA ALA A 253 30.63 3.34 1.68
C ALA A 253 30.93 4.55 2.56
N SER A 254 30.63 4.40 3.86
CA SER A 254 31.03 5.34 4.91
C SER A 254 32.49 5.76 4.77
#